data_AF-A0A6J2PJY5-F1
#
_entry.id   AF-A0A6J2PJY5-F1
#
_cell.length_a   1.000
_cell.length_b   1.000
_cell.length_c   1.000
_cell.angle_alpha   90.00
_cell.angle_beta   90.00
_cell.angle_gamma   90.00
#
_symmetry.space_group_name_H-M   'P 1'
#
loop_
_entity.id
_entity.type
_entity.pdbx_description
1 polymer ?
#
loop_
_entity_poly.entity_id
_entity_poly.type
_entity_poly.pdbx_seq_one_letter_code
_entity_poly.pdbx_strand_id
1 'polypeptide(L)'
;MMSAAQSQKTNSKLESLQCHFTWDLDTSRSLLLRLSENLKDIGTEEGNSWQGHIYNLRGFIEYKLGFTEEAQSVFNKATEAFCQMRNADEGPWLVVNYGNLAWLHHHLGDPAESEAYLTKVDALMKKYPSPSQDELHPEIYAEKAWTLMKFGADKKLLSADYFQRAIRMQPDMVEWHTSYVLGLENASKHSSTGLGADILEKMKMAKEQDPENLYLAVKYLVQCAKKGEIIEDEARELAIKVLINPVSSYSGMKAVLRVYRNYVSVDEAIDLAEDALKNIQMSVI
;
A
#
# COMPACT_ATOMS: atom_id res chain seq x y z
N MET A 1 7.88 -23.17 30.64
CA MET A 1 6.46 -22.74 30.62
C MET A 1 6.38 -21.31 31.12
N MET A 2 5.74 -20.41 30.38
CA MET A 2 5.47 -19.05 30.87
C MET A 2 4.40 -19.08 31.98
N SER A 3 4.51 -18.18 32.96
CA SER A 3 3.50 -18.02 34.00
C SER A 3 2.27 -17.27 33.45
N ALA A 4 1.11 -17.45 34.10
CA ALA A 4 -0.13 -16.76 33.71
C ALA A 4 0.01 -15.22 33.73
N ALA A 5 0.73 -14.67 34.72
CA ALA A 5 1.01 -13.24 34.81
C ALA A 5 1.92 -12.74 33.69
N GLN A 6 2.91 -13.54 33.28
CA GLN A 6 3.79 -13.20 32.16
C GLN A 6 3.01 -13.24 30.83
N SER A 7 2.16 -14.25 30.64
CA SER A 7 1.29 -14.34 29.47
C SER A 7 0.33 -13.14 29.36
N GLN A 8 -0.30 -12.74 30.47
CA GLN A 8 -1.20 -11.58 30.48
C GLN A 8 -0.46 -10.27 30.15
N LYS A 9 0.77 -10.10 30.66
CA LYS A 9 1.61 -8.93 30.34
C LYS A 9 1.99 -8.90 28.87
N THR A 10 2.44 -10.02 28.29
CA THR A 10 2.77 -10.11 26.86
C THR A 10 1.57 -9.82 25.98
N ASN A 11 0.38 -10.34 26.31
CA ASN A 11 -0.85 -10.05 25.57
C ASN A 11 -1.18 -8.55 25.57
N SER A 12 -1.10 -7.89 26.73
CA SER A 12 -1.35 -6.44 26.82
C SER A 12 -0.38 -5.61 25.98
N LYS A 13 0.90 -6.02 25.89
CA LYS A 13 1.87 -5.38 25.01
C LYS A 13 1.50 -5.57 23.54
N LEU A 14 1.18 -6.80 23.14
CA LEU A 14 0.80 -7.14 21.77
C LEU A 14 -0.43 -6.34 21.29
N GLU A 15 -1.44 -6.21 22.14
CA GLU A 15 -2.66 -5.43 21.86
C GLU A 15 -2.39 -3.92 21.68
N SER A 16 -1.32 -3.40 22.31
CA SER A 16 -0.93 -1.98 22.20
C SER A 16 -0.12 -1.65 20.94
N LEU A 17 0.41 -2.66 20.23
CA LEU A 17 1.23 -2.46 19.04
C LEU A 17 0.43 -1.76 17.95
N GLN A 18 1.11 -0.98 17.10
CA GLN A 18 0.52 -0.47 15.86
C GLN A 18 0.94 -1.38 14.70
N CYS A 19 0.12 -2.39 14.40
CA CYS A 19 0.36 -3.29 13.28
C CYS A 19 -0.95 -3.86 12.72
N HIS A 20 -0.86 -4.71 11.70
CA HIS A 20 -2.05 -5.19 10.97
C HIS A 20 -2.99 -6.03 11.85
N PHE A 21 -2.46 -6.66 12.89
CA PHE A 21 -3.23 -7.43 13.86
C PHE A 21 -4.08 -6.57 14.81
N THR A 22 -3.74 -5.29 14.97
CA THR A 22 -4.42 -4.37 15.90
C THR A 22 -5.16 -3.23 15.20
N TRP A 23 -5.12 -3.16 13.87
CA TRP A 23 -5.75 -2.10 13.09
C TRP A 23 -7.23 -2.33 12.73
N ASP A 24 -7.87 -3.35 13.31
CA ASP A 24 -9.29 -3.65 13.08
C ASP A 24 -9.62 -3.73 11.58
N LEU A 25 -8.92 -4.61 10.88
CA LEU A 25 -9.10 -4.84 9.44
C LEU A 25 -10.18 -5.90 9.21
N ASP A 26 -10.99 -5.72 8.16
CA ASP A 26 -11.97 -6.75 7.74
C ASP A 26 -11.21 -8.00 7.27
N THR A 27 -11.39 -9.11 7.98
CA THR A 27 -10.75 -10.39 7.69
C THR A 27 -11.67 -11.38 6.97
N SER A 28 -12.74 -10.91 6.32
CA SER A 28 -13.61 -11.77 5.52
C SER A 28 -12.82 -12.48 4.42
N ARG A 29 -12.95 -13.80 4.34
CA ARG A 29 -12.12 -14.64 3.45
C ARG A 29 -12.19 -14.20 1.98
N SER A 30 -13.37 -13.80 1.50
CA SER A 30 -13.56 -13.33 0.12
C SER A 30 -12.83 -12.02 -0.17
N LEU A 31 -12.81 -11.08 0.78
CA LEU A 31 -12.03 -9.85 0.68
C LEU A 31 -10.53 -10.16 0.67
N LEU A 32 -10.06 -10.99 1.61
CA LEU A 32 -8.65 -11.34 1.74
C LEU A 32 -8.11 -12.05 0.50
N LEU A 33 -8.86 -12.98 -0.09
CA LEU A 33 -8.48 -13.63 -1.35
C LEU A 33 -8.35 -12.62 -2.50
N ARG A 34 -9.30 -11.68 -2.63
CA ARG A 34 -9.24 -10.62 -3.63
C ARG A 34 -8.04 -9.69 -3.41
N LEU A 35 -7.74 -9.35 -2.15
CA LEU A 35 -6.58 -8.53 -1.81
C LEU A 35 -5.26 -9.25 -2.10
N SER A 36 -5.17 -10.54 -1.76
CA SER A 36 -4.01 -11.37 -2.07
C SER A 36 -3.69 -11.34 -3.56
N GLU A 37 -4.68 -11.59 -4.43
CA GLU A 37 -4.46 -11.56 -5.88
C GLU A 37 -4.05 -10.17 -6.36
N ASN A 38 -4.71 -9.11 -5.88
CA ASN A 38 -4.32 -7.75 -6.25
C ASN A 38 -2.90 -7.41 -5.81
N LEU A 39 -2.44 -7.89 -4.64
CA LEU A 39 -1.11 -7.57 -4.08
C LEU A 39 0.02 -8.40 -4.70
N LYS A 40 -0.26 -9.58 -5.25
CA LYS A 40 0.74 -10.38 -6.00
C LYS A 40 1.23 -9.64 -7.24
N ASP A 41 0.32 -8.95 -7.93
CA ASP A 41 0.61 -8.11 -9.10
C ASP A 41 1.33 -6.79 -8.75
N ILE A 42 1.47 -6.43 -7.47
CA ILE A 42 1.88 -5.08 -7.07
C ILE A 42 3.40 -4.97 -6.86
N GLY A 43 4.13 -6.08 -6.73
CA GLY A 43 5.51 -6.01 -6.23
C GLY A 43 6.44 -7.11 -6.72
N THR A 44 7.03 -6.91 -7.90
CA THR A 44 8.28 -7.59 -8.30
C THR A 44 9.30 -6.66 -8.95
N GLU A 45 9.01 -5.37 -9.11
CA GLU A 45 9.87 -4.43 -9.82
C GLU A 45 10.66 -3.55 -8.84
N GLU A 46 11.95 -3.34 -9.13
CA GLU A 46 12.78 -2.36 -8.45
C GLU A 46 12.14 -0.96 -8.55
N GLY A 47 12.00 -0.25 -7.42
CA GLY A 47 11.52 1.14 -7.40
C GLY A 47 10.11 1.38 -6.81
N ASN A 48 9.36 0.34 -6.41
CA ASN A 48 8.10 0.57 -5.70
C ASN A 48 8.34 1.05 -4.25
N SER A 49 8.04 2.32 -3.97
CA SER A 49 8.19 2.97 -2.66
C SER A 49 7.36 2.35 -1.52
N TRP A 50 6.41 1.48 -1.85
CA TRP A 50 5.57 0.78 -0.87
C TRP A 50 5.93 -0.71 -0.70
N GLN A 51 7.00 -1.22 -1.31
CA GLN A 51 7.27 -2.67 -1.38
C GLN A 51 7.28 -3.37 0.00
N GLY A 52 7.96 -2.80 1.00
CA GLY A 52 7.96 -3.35 2.37
C GLY A 52 6.55 -3.42 2.97
N HIS A 53 5.75 -2.36 2.80
CA HIS A 53 4.37 -2.28 3.28
C HIS A 53 3.44 -3.29 2.57
N ILE A 54 3.65 -3.52 1.27
CA ILE A 54 2.95 -4.54 0.48
C ILE A 54 3.22 -5.93 1.06
N TYR A 55 4.48 -6.25 1.35
CA TYR A 55 4.84 -7.52 1.98
C TYR A 55 4.27 -7.62 3.40
N ASN A 56 4.29 -6.56 4.21
CA ASN A 56 3.65 -6.58 5.53
C ASN A 56 2.15 -6.93 5.44
N LEU A 57 1.40 -6.25 4.57
CA LEU A 57 -0.03 -6.54 4.40
C LEU A 57 -0.24 -7.96 3.84
N ARG A 58 0.59 -8.39 2.89
CA ARG A 58 0.50 -9.73 2.32
C ARG A 58 0.76 -10.81 3.38
N GLY A 59 1.80 -10.68 4.21
CA GLY A 59 2.07 -11.62 5.30
C GLY A 59 0.90 -11.75 6.26
N PHE A 60 0.26 -10.63 6.60
CA PHE A 60 -0.97 -10.65 7.41
C PHE A 60 -2.12 -11.39 6.72
N ILE A 61 -2.34 -11.14 5.42
CA ILE A 61 -3.38 -11.81 4.63
C ILE A 61 -3.13 -13.31 4.57
N GLU A 62 -1.92 -13.75 4.24
CA GLU A 62 -1.55 -15.17 4.17
C GLU A 62 -1.79 -15.86 5.51
N TYR A 63 -1.39 -15.23 6.62
CA TYR A 63 -1.66 -15.75 7.96
C TYR A 63 -3.16 -15.92 8.21
N LYS A 64 -3.96 -14.89 7.91
CA LYS A 64 -5.42 -14.94 8.11
C LYS A 64 -6.12 -15.96 7.20
N LEU A 65 -5.50 -16.34 6.08
CA LEU A 65 -5.98 -17.39 5.19
C LEU A 65 -5.51 -18.80 5.61
N GLY A 66 -4.62 -18.91 6.59
CA GLY A 66 -4.11 -20.18 7.14
C GLY A 66 -2.75 -20.62 6.58
N PHE A 67 -2.08 -19.78 5.79
CA PHE A 67 -0.78 -20.04 5.18
C PHE A 67 0.36 -19.49 6.07
N THR A 68 0.58 -20.14 7.20
CA THR A 68 1.43 -19.61 8.28
C THR A 68 2.92 -19.59 7.93
N GLU A 69 3.42 -20.63 7.24
CA GLU A 69 4.83 -20.68 6.81
C GLU A 69 5.11 -19.60 5.75
N GLU A 70 4.19 -19.43 4.81
CA GLU A 70 4.24 -18.39 3.79
C GLU A 70 4.17 -17.00 4.42
N ALA A 71 3.31 -16.80 5.41
CA ALA A 71 3.22 -15.54 6.14
C ALA A 71 4.56 -15.13 6.77
N GLN A 72 5.26 -16.08 7.42
CA GLN A 72 6.58 -15.82 8.01
C GLN A 72 7.60 -15.42 6.95
N SER A 73 7.68 -16.19 5.85
CA SER A 73 8.58 -15.89 4.73
C SER A 73 8.32 -14.49 4.16
N VAL A 74 7.04 -14.13 4.00
CA VAL A 74 6.63 -12.84 3.44
C VAL A 74 6.95 -11.69 4.41
N PHE A 75 6.76 -11.85 5.72
CA PHE A 75 7.18 -10.83 6.68
C PHE A 75 8.70 -10.61 6.71
N ASN A 76 9.50 -11.67 6.52
CA ASN A 76 10.95 -11.53 6.42
C ASN A 76 11.36 -10.76 5.14
N LYS A 77 10.70 -11.04 4.01
CA LYS A 77 10.86 -10.26 2.78
C LYS A 77 10.50 -8.78 2.95
N ALA A 78 9.50 -8.48 3.79
CA ALA A 78 9.17 -7.10 4.11
C ALA A 78 10.35 -6.39 4.80
N THR A 79 10.97 -7.03 5.80
CA THR A 79 12.16 -6.52 6.49
C THR A 79 13.29 -6.25 5.50
N GLU A 80 13.61 -7.21 4.64
CA GLU A 80 14.66 -7.08 3.62
C GLU A 80 14.37 -5.92 2.66
N ALA A 81 13.14 -5.83 2.16
CA ALA A 81 12.72 -4.76 1.24
C ALA A 81 12.86 -3.38 1.90
N PHE A 82 12.44 -3.24 3.16
CA PHE A 82 12.61 -1.99 3.90
C PHE A 82 14.07 -1.59 4.05
N CYS A 83 14.95 -2.53 4.43
CA CYS A 83 16.36 -2.23 4.63
C CYS A 83 17.05 -1.84 3.32
N GLN A 84 16.73 -2.54 2.23
CA GLN A 84 17.24 -2.22 0.89
C GLN A 84 16.78 -0.83 0.42
N MET A 85 15.48 -0.54 0.52
CA MET A 85 14.91 0.73 0.04
C MET A 85 15.39 1.95 0.83
N ARG A 86 15.65 1.77 2.13
CA ARG A 86 16.11 2.86 3.01
C ARG A 86 17.63 2.90 3.16
N ASN A 87 18.33 1.94 2.54
CA ASN A 87 19.78 1.75 2.65
C ASN A 87 20.26 1.80 4.10
N ALA A 88 19.51 1.14 4.99
CA ALA A 88 19.73 1.14 6.43
C ALA A 88 19.12 -0.10 7.08
N ASP A 89 19.86 -0.72 8.00
CA ASP A 89 19.43 -1.97 8.65
C ASP A 89 18.32 -1.79 9.70
N GLU A 90 18.12 -0.55 10.17
CA GLU A 90 17.11 -0.23 11.16
C GLU A 90 16.51 1.16 10.96
N GLY A 91 15.23 1.29 11.32
CA GLY A 91 14.51 2.55 11.27
C GLY A 91 13.06 2.41 11.70
N PRO A 92 12.35 3.53 11.87
CA PRO A 92 10.96 3.53 12.33
C PRO A 92 9.99 2.84 11.37
N TRP A 93 10.33 2.71 10.08
CA TRP A 93 9.55 1.96 9.08
C TRP A 93 9.47 0.44 9.37
N LEU A 94 10.32 -0.11 10.25
CA LEU A 94 10.27 -1.51 10.66
C LEU A 94 9.29 -1.78 11.83
N VAL A 95 8.75 -0.74 12.47
CA VAL A 95 7.91 -0.91 13.68
C VAL A 95 6.69 -1.78 13.40
N VAL A 96 5.99 -1.55 12.30
CA VAL A 96 4.80 -2.33 11.92
C VAL A 96 5.19 -3.77 11.57
N ASN A 97 6.31 -3.96 10.87
CA ASN A 97 6.82 -5.28 10.51
C ASN A 97 7.16 -6.11 11.76
N TYR A 98 7.95 -5.56 12.68
CA TYR A 98 8.30 -6.25 13.93
C TYR A 98 7.07 -6.48 14.81
N GLY A 99 6.10 -5.56 14.80
CA GLY A 99 4.82 -5.77 15.47
C GLY A 99 4.04 -6.94 14.87
N ASN A 100 4.03 -7.10 13.54
CA ASN A 100 3.41 -8.25 12.87
C ASN A 100 4.14 -9.57 13.22
N LEU A 101 5.48 -9.58 13.22
CA LEU A 101 6.27 -10.76 13.58
C LEU A 101 6.07 -11.15 15.05
N ALA A 102 5.99 -10.17 15.96
CA ALA A 102 5.68 -10.44 17.37
C ALA A 102 4.33 -11.16 17.54
N TRP A 103 3.30 -10.72 16.81
CA TRP A 103 1.98 -11.38 16.78
C TRP A 103 2.02 -12.76 16.14
N LEU A 104 2.76 -12.93 15.04
CA LEU A 104 2.90 -14.23 14.38
C LEU A 104 3.52 -15.27 15.32
N HIS A 105 4.65 -14.94 15.94
CA HIS A 105 5.34 -15.86 16.87
C HIS A 105 4.50 -16.14 18.12
N HIS A 106 3.74 -15.16 18.60
CA HIS A 106 2.78 -15.39 19.68
C HIS A 106 1.73 -16.45 19.29
N HIS A 107 1.11 -16.33 18.12
CA HIS A 107 0.13 -17.30 17.63
C HIS A 107 0.72 -18.68 17.35
N LEU A 108 2.01 -18.75 16.99
CA LEU A 108 2.74 -20.00 16.79
C LEU A 108 3.14 -20.70 18.10
N GLY A 109 2.90 -20.07 19.26
CA GLY A 109 3.30 -20.61 20.55
C GLY A 109 4.80 -20.50 20.81
N ASP A 110 5.48 -19.53 20.17
CA ASP A 110 6.88 -19.20 20.39
C ASP A 110 7.01 -17.87 21.17
N PRO A 111 6.90 -17.93 22.50
CA PRO A 111 6.92 -16.73 23.33
C PRO A 111 8.31 -16.08 23.41
N ALA A 112 9.39 -16.82 23.13
CA ALA A 112 10.75 -16.29 23.17
C ALA A 112 10.98 -15.35 21.97
N GLU A 113 10.63 -15.80 20.76
CA GLU A 113 10.72 -14.96 19.57
C GLU A 113 9.72 -13.80 19.62
N SER A 114 8.50 -14.03 20.12
CA SER A 114 7.51 -12.96 20.30
C SER A 114 8.05 -11.83 21.20
N GLU A 115 8.66 -12.14 22.35
CA GLU A 115 9.25 -11.13 23.24
C GLU A 115 10.51 -10.48 22.62
N ALA A 116 11.28 -11.22 21.80
CA ALA A 116 12.41 -10.66 21.08
C ALA A 116 11.98 -9.56 20.10
N TYR A 117 10.90 -9.78 19.34
CA TYR A 117 10.34 -8.75 18.46
C TYR A 117 9.69 -7.60 19.21
N LEU A 118 9.00 -7.85 20.33
CA LEU A 118 8.51 -6.79 21.22
C LEU A 118 9.65 -5.89 21.71
N THR A 119 10.78 -6.48 22.10
CA THR A 119 11.96 -5.73 22.52
C THR A 119 12.54 -4.89 21.38
N LYS A 120 12.54 -5.40 20.14
CA LYS A 120 12.95 -4.62 18.95
C LYS A 120 12.01 -3.44 18.69
N VAL A 121 10.70 -3.63 18.82
CA VAL A 121 9.73 -2.53 18.71
C VAL A 121 9.98 -1.47 19.77
N ASP A 122 10.14 -1.85 21.03
CA ASP A 122 10.43 -0.92 22.14
C ASP A 122 11.72 -0.13 21.90
N ALA A 123 12.77 -0.79 21.39
CA ALA A 123 14.04 -0.15 21.05
C ALA A 123 13.89 0.88 19.93
N LEU A 124 13.16 0.54 18.86
CA LEU A 124 12.89 1.46 17.74
C LEU A 124 12.06 2.66 18.19
N MET A 125 10.98 2.45 18.95
CA MET A 125 10.13 3.53 19.44
C MET A 125 10.86 4.45 20.44
N LYS A 126 11.84 3.93 21.18
CA LYS A 126 12.71 4.75 22.03
C LYS A 126 13.72 5.56 21.22
N LYS A 127 14.29 4.98 20.16
CA LYS A 127 15.29 5.62 19.31
C LYS A 127 14.68 6.67 18.37
N TYR A 128 13.46 6.40 17.89
CA TYR A 128 12.67 7.23 16.98
C TYR A 128 11.32 7.56 17.64
N PRO A 129 11.30 8.43 18.66
CA PRO A 129 10.09 8.71 19.40
C PRO A 129 9.04 9.38 18.52
N SER A 130 7.77 9.14 18.85
CA SER A 130 6.67 9.87 18.21
C SER A 130 6.70 11.35 18.63
N PRO A 131 6.15 12.28 17.82
CA PRO A 131 6.21 13.71 18.12
C PRO A 131 5.57 14.12 19.46
N SER A 132 4.55 13.38 19.89
CA SER A 132 3.87 13.54 21.17
C SER A 132 3.30 12.20 21.67
N GLN A 133 2.83 12.15 22.93
CA GLN A 133 2.29 10.91 23.52
C GLN A 133 1.00 10.42 22.84
N ASP A 134 0.21 11.33 22.28
CA ASP A 134 -1.07 11.02 21.64
C ASP A 134 -0.93 10.81 20.12
N GLU A 135 0.29 10.93 19.59
CA GLU A 135 0.56 10.79 18.16
C GLU A 135 1.43 9.57 17.87
N LEU A 136 1.21 8.97 16.69
CA LEU A 136 2.08 7.93 16.16
C LEU A 136 3.25 8.55 15.40
N HIS A 137 4.32 7.77 15.24
CA HIS A 137 5.40 8.12 14.33
C HIS A 137 4.86 8.22 12.88
N PRO A 138 5.32 9.18 12.06
CA PRO A 138 4.77 9.41 10.72
C PRO A 138 4.82 8.18 9.79
N GLU A 139 5.89 7.38 9.83
CA GLU A 139 5.96 6.10 9.09
C GLU A 139 4.81 5.13 9.45
N ILE A 140 4.42 5.07 10.73
CA ILE A 140 3.30 4.21 11.18
C ILE A 140 1.97 4.77 10.65
N TYR A 141 1.80 6.10 10.67
CA TYR A 141 0.62 6.73 10.07
C TYR A 141 0.54 6.46 8.57
N ALA A 142 1.65 6.59 7.86
CA ALA A 142 1.73 6.37 6.42
C ALA A 142 1.37 4.91 6.05
N GLU A 143 1.95 3.92 6.74
CA GLU A 143 1.61 2.51 6.51
C GLU A 143 0.15 2.21 6.84
N LYS A 144 -0.35 2.70 7.97
CA LYS A 144 -1.76 2.52 8.37
C LYS A 144 -2.69 3.12 7.33
N ALA A 145 -2.40 4.34 6.87
CA ALA A 145 -3.17 5.01 5.84
C ALA A 145 -3.16 4.21 4.53
N TRP A 146 -1.98 3.75 4.09
CA TRP A 146 -1.83 2.95 2.88
C TRP A 146 -2.56 1.62 2.96
N THR A 147 -2.51 0.94 4.11
CA THR A 147 -3.24 -0.31 4.33
C THR A 147 -4.75 -0.06 4.26
N LEU A 148 -5.26 0.93 4.99
CA LEU A 148 -6.69 1.21 5.07
C LEU A 148 -7.32 1.59 3.72
N MET A 149 -6.56 2.19 2.79
CA MET A 149 -7.06 2.52 1.46
C MET A 149 -7.48 1.28 0.64
N LYS A 150 -7.01 0.09 1.02
CA LYS A 150 -7.31 -1.19 0.35
C LYS A 150 -8.62 -1.82 0.82
N PHE A 151 -9.20 -1.32 1.91
CA PHE A 151 -10.39 -1.88 2.55
C PHE A 151 -11.68 -1.11 2.17
N GLY A 152 -12.74 -1.26 2.96
CA GLY A 152 -14.06 -0.67 2.73
C GLY A 152 -14.07 0.86 2.64
N ALA A 153 -15.20 1.42 2.20
CA ALA A 153 -15.33 2.87 1.97
C ALA A 153 -15.09 3.71 3.23
N ASP A 154 -15.52 3.22 4.40
CA ASP A 154 -15.25 3.80 5.72
C ASP A 154 -13.75 3.87 6.03
N LYS A 155 -13.03 2.76 5.82
CA LYS A 155 -11.58 2.68 6.04
C LYS A 155 -10.82 3.57 5.03
N LYS A 156 -11.31 3.69 3.78
CA LYS A 156 -10.74 4.63 2.78
C LYS A 156 -10.87 6.09 3.19
N LEU A 157 -11.97 6.49 3.82
CA LEU A 157 -12.10 7.85 4.35
C LEU A 157 -11.12 8.09 5.51
N LEU A 158 -10.99 7.11 6.40
CA LEU A 158 -10.04 7.17 7.51
C LEU A 158 -8.57 7.21 7.06
N SER A 159 -8.25 6.53 5.96
CA SER A 159 -6.93 6.57 5.31
C SER A 159 -6.49 8.01 5.00
N ALA A 160 -7.41 8.87 4.54
CA ALA A 160 -7.09 10.25 4.23
C ALA A 160 -6.63 11.06 5.46
N ASP A 161 -7.28 10.88 6.62
CA ASP A 161 -6.88 11.53 7.87
C ASP A 161 -5.47 11.10 8.30
N TYR A 162 -5.18 9.80 8.23
CA TYR A 162 -3.85 9.29 8.60
C TYR A 162 -2.75 9.78 7.67
N PHE A 163 -2.98 9.84 6.35
CA PHE A 163 -2.01 10.45 5.43
C PHE A 163 -1.79 11.93 5.74
N GLN A 164 -2.85 12.70 6.00
CA GLN A 164 -2.70 14.12 6.36
C GLN A 164 -1.84 14.31 7.60
N ARG A 165 -2.01 13.45 8.62
CA ARG A 165 -1.15 13.48 9.83
C ARG A 165 0.31 13.17 9.50
N ALA A 166 0.56 12.13 8.69
CA ALA A 166 1.91 11.79 8.26
C ALA A 166 2.57 12.93 7.46
N ILE A 167 1.87 13.45 6.46
CA ILE A 167 2.33 14.55 5.59
C ILE A 167 2.59 15.83 6.39
N ARG A 168 1.74 16.17 7.37
CA ARG A 168 1.97 17.33 8.25
C ARG A 168 3.30 17.23 8.99
N MET A 169 3.69 16.02 9.38
CA MET A 169 4.92 15.76 10.12
C MET A 169 6.15 15.69 9.19
N GLN A 170 5.99 15.15 7.98
CA GLN A 170 7.05 15.06 6.97
C GLN A 170 6.48 15.39 5.58
N PRO A 171 6.45 16.67 5.20
CA PRO A 171 5.77 17.14 3.99
C PRO A 171 6.52 16.79 2.70
N ASP A 172 7.80 16.43 2.78
CA ASP A 172 8.66 16.17 1.62
C ASP A 172 8.46 14.75 1.03
N MET A 173 7.64 13.91 1.67
CA MET A 173 7.37 12.54 1.24
C MET A 173 6.38 12.51 0.07
N VAL A 174 6.91 12.58 -1.15
CA VAL A 174 6.15 12.61 -2.41
C VAL A 174 5.15 11.44 -2.49
N GLU A 175 5.56 10.24 -2.11
CA GLU A 175 4.74 9.04 -2.27
C GLU A 175 3.56 8.99 -1.30
N TRP A 176 3.63 9.75 -0.21
CA TRP A 176 2.53 9.93 0.73
C TRP A 176 1.49 10.88 0.15
N HIS A 177 1.90 11.97 -0.50
CA HIS A 177 0.99 12.86 -1.24
C HIS A 177 0.30 12.13 -2.38
N THR A 178 1.05 11.36 -3.17
CA THR A 178 0.48 10.53 -4.24
C THR A 178 -0.54 9.54 -3.69
N SER A 179 -0.20 8.81 -2.62
CA SER A 179 -1.10 7.84 -2.00
C SER A 179 -2.35 8.49 -1.39
N TYR A 180 -2.19 9.67 -0.78
CA TYR A 180 -3.29 10.46 -0.23
C TYR A 180 -4.33 10.83 -1.30
N VAL A 181 -3.90 11.40 -2.43
CA VAL A 181 -4.83 11.80 -3.49
C VAL A 181 -5.47 10.59 -4.19
N LEU A 182 -4.75 9.47 -4.34
CA LEU A 182 -5.31 8.21 -4.83
C LEU A 182 -6.35 7.62 -3.87
N GLY A 183 -6.12 7.74 -2.56
CA GLY A 183 -7.07 7.38 -1.51
C GLY A 183 -8.37 8.18 -1.62
N LEU A 184 -8.26 9.50 -1.75
CA LEU A 184 -9.40 10.40 -1.94
C LEU A 184 -10.19 10.10 -3.22
N GLU A 185 -9.50 9.89 -4.34
CA GLU A 185 -10.14 9.51 -5.61
C GLU A 185 -10.91 8.20 -5.46
N ASN A 186 -10.32 7.20 -4.80
CA ASN A 186 -10.95 5.91 -4.60
C ASN A 186 -12.17 5.98 -3.66
N ALA A 187 -12.11 6.79 -2.60
CA ALA A 187 -13.24 7.03 -1.72
C ALA A 187 -14.40 7.72 -2.46
N SER A 188 -14.09 8.67 -3.36
CA SER A 188 -15.10 9.42 -4.13
C SER A 188 -15.92 8.56 -5.11
N LYS A 189 -15.43 7.38 -5.52
CA LYS A 189 -16.18 6.45 -6.39
C LYS A 189 -17.50 5.99 -5.78
N HIS A 190 -17.62 6.09 -4.46
CA HIS A 190 -18.82 5.71 -3.72
C HIS A 190 -19.71 6.92 -3.37
N SER A 191 -19.36 8.14 -3.82
CA SER A 191 -20.19 9.33 -3.65
C SER A 191 -21.14 9.52 -4.83
N SER A 192 -22.34 10.05 -4.58
CA SER A 192 -23.32 10.41 -5.63
C SER A 192 -22.96 11.70 -6.38
N THR A 193 -22.02 12.49 -5.84
CA THR A 193 -21.66 13.83 -6.34
C THR A 193 -20.42 13.81 -7.24
N GLY A 194 -19.81 12.66 -7.47
CA GLY A 194 -18.55 12.53 -8.22
C GLY A 194 -17.33 13.08 -7.46
N LEU A 195 -16.21 13.23 -8.16
CA LEU A 195 -14.96 13.75 -7.60
C LEU A 195 -15.04 15.28 -7.48
N GLY A 196 -14.83 15.80 -6.26
CA GLY A 196 -14.79 17.24 -5.99
C GLY A 196 -13.68 17.94 -6.78
N ALA A 197 -13.93 19.18 -7.24
CA ALA A 197 -12.95 19.97 -7.97
C ALA A 197 -11.66 20.19 -7.15
N ASP A 198 -11.77 20.28 -5.83
CA ASP A 198 -10.66 20.41 -4.90
C ASP A 198 -9.76 19.14 -4.88
N ILE A 199 -10.31 17.95 -5.13
CA ILE A 199 -9.53 16.72 -5.18
C ILE A 199 -8.83 16.61 -6.53
N LEU A 200 -9.49 17.01 -7.63
CA LEU A 200 -8.86 17.00 -8.95
C LEU A 200 -7.63 17.93 -8.99
N GLU A 201 -7.71 19.12 -8.38
CA GLU A 201 -6.56 20.03 -8.32
C GLU A 201 -5.42 19.42 -7.49
N LYS A 202 -5.72 18.76 -6.36
CA LYS A 202 -4.70 18.03 -5.58
C LYS A 202 -4.07 16.91 -6.40
N MET A 203 -4.85 16.18 -7.19
CA MET A 203 -4.31 15.14 -8.09
C MET A 203 -3.37 15.73 -9.15
N LYS A 204 -3.71 16.90 -9.72
CA LYS A 204 -2.84 17.61 -10.66
C LYS A 204 -1.51 17.97 -10.03
N MET A 205 -1.54 18.60 -8.86
CA MET A 205 -0.33 18.97 -8.11
C MET A 205 0.53 17.75 -7.76
N ALA A 206 -0.09 16.67 -7.27
CA ALA A 206 0.64 15.44 -6.95
C ALA A 206 1.27 14.80 -8.20
N LYS A 207 0.59 14.86 -9.37
CA LYS A 207 1.14 14.37 -10.64
C LYS A 207 2.36 15.20 -11.09
N GLU A 208 2.36 16.50 -10.84
CA GLU A 208 3.52 17.37 -11.13
C GLU A 208 4.69 17.11 -10.18
N GLN A 209 4.42 16.71 -8.93
CA GLN A 209 5.43 16.35 -7.94
C GLN A 209 5.98 14.92 -8.12
N ASP A 210 5.19 14.02 -8.68
CA ASP A 210 5.50 12.60 -8.89
C ASP A 210 5.32 12.20 -10.37
N PRO A 211 6.12 12.76 -11.31
CA PRO A 211 5.91 12.59 -12.75
C PRO A 211 6.13 11.15 -13.23
N GLU A 212 6.92 10.36 -12.50
CA GLU A 212 7.21 8.96 -12.81
C GLU A 212 6.07 8.02 -12.37
N ASN A 213 5.11 8.51 -11.59
CA ASN A 213 3.96 7.72 -11.17
C ASN A 213 2.89 7.67 -12.26
N LEU A 214 3.12 6.79 -13.23
CA LEU A 214 2.21 6.57 -14.35
C LEU A 214 0.80 6.18 -13.89
N TYR A 215 0.66 5.46 -12.77
CA TYR A 215 -0.64 5.14 -12.21
C TYR A 215 -1.43 6.39 -11.84
N LEU A 216 -0.83 7.33 -11.11
CA LEU A 216 -1.46 8.61 -10.77
C LEU A 216 -1.80 9.40 -12.03
N ALA A 217 -0.87 9.48 -12.99
CA ALA A 217 -1.08 10.20 -14.25
C ALA A 217 -2.31 9.66 -15.01
N VAL A 218 -2.44 8.34 -15.13
CA VAL A 218 -3.58 7.70 -15.80
C VAL A 218 -4.86 7.88 -14.99
N LYS A 219 -4.81 7.82 -13.65
CA LYS A 219 -5.99 8.10 -12.80
C LYS A 219 -6.48 9.53 -12.95
N TYR A 220 -5.57 10.49 -13.03
CA TYR A 220 -5.89 11.88 -13.31
C TYR A 220 -6.56 12.02 -14.68
N LEU A 221 -6.00 11.39 -15.72
CA LEU A 221 -6.55 11.41 -17.07
C LEU A 221 -7.98 10.85 -17.13
N VAL A 222 -8.28 9.78 -16.39
CA VAL A 222 -9.64 9.25 -16.25
C VAL A 222 -10.61 10.31 -15.72
N GLN A 223 -10.19 11.17 -14.79
CA GLN A 223 -11.06 12.21 -14.25
C GLN A 223 -11.25 13.37 -15.23
N CYS A 224 -10.21 13.76 -15.98
CA CYS A 224 -10.30 14.72 -17.09
C CYS A 224 -11.32 14.24 -18.14
N ALA A 225 -11.20 12.98 -18.57
CA ALA A 225 -12.13 12.38 -19.53
C ALA A 225 -13.59 12.38 -19.03
N LYS A 226 -13.83 12.09 -17.74
CA LYS A 226 -15.17 12.20 -17.13
C LYS A 226 -15.73 13.62 -17.13
N LYS A 227 -14.87 14.64 -17.16
CA LYS A 227 -15.27 16.05 -17.29
C LYS A 227 -15.48 16.49 -18.74
N GLY A 228 -15.26 15.60 -19.71
CA GLY A 228 -15.42 15.88 -21.13
C GLY A 228 -14.20 16.56 -21.77
N GLU A 229 -13.03 16.50 -21.12
CA GLU A 229 -11.78 16.92 -21.74
C GLU A 229 -11.38 15.91 -22.83
N ILE A 230 -10.80 16.42 -23.93
CA ILE A 230 -10.16 15.62 -25.00
C ILE A 230 -8.82 15.16 -24.44
N ILE A 231 -8.57 13.85 -24.48
CA ILE A 231 -7.49 13.17 -23.73
C ILE A 231 -6.76 12.12 -24.58
N GLU A 232 -7.10 12.00 -25.86
CA GLU A 232 -6.67 10.92 -26.74
C GLU A 232 -5.14 10.92 -26.94
N ASP A 233 -4.54 12.09 -27.11
CA ASP A 233 -3.09 12.20 -27.32
C ASP A 233 -2.32 11.89 -26.02
N GLU A 234 -2.75 12.44 -24.88
CA GLU A 234 -2.17 12.12 -23.58
C GLU A 234 -2.37 10.64 -23.20
N ALA A 235 -3.52 10.04 -23.57
CA ALA A 235 -3.77 8.62 -23.36
C ALA A 235 -2.78 7.76 -24.14
N ARG A 236 -2.49 8.12 -25.40
CA ARG A 236 -1.51 7.42 -26.24
C ARG A 236 -0.09 7.58 -25.73
N GLU A 237 0.30 8.77 -25.28
CA GLU A 237 1.61 8.97 -24.67
C GLU A 237 1.79 8.13 -23.39
N LEU A 238 0.78 8.14 -22.51
CA LEU A 238 0.81 7.33 -21.29
C LEU A 238 0.79 5.83 -21.60
N ALA A 239 0.03 5.38 -22.59
CA ALA A 239 0.01 3.98 -23.00
C ALA A 239 1.40 3.47 -23.40
N ILE A 240 2.15 4.24 -24.18
CA ILE A 240 3.52 3.90 -24.58
C ILE A 240 4.41 3.76 -23.34
N LYS A 241 4.35 4.71 -22.41
CA LYS A 241 5.15 4.67 -21.17
C LYS A 241 4.81 3.46 -20.30
N VAL A 242 3.52 3.17 -20.15
CA VAL A 242 3.03 2.04 -19.36
C VAL A 242 3.34 0.68 -20.00
N LEU A 243 3.37 0.61 -21.34
CA LEU A 243 3.73 -0.60 -22.09
C LEU A 243 5.19 -1.03 -21.93
N ILE A 244 6.09 -0.12 -21.56
CA ILE A 244 7.49 -0.45 -21.26
C ILE A 244 7.55 -1.43 -20.08
N ASN A 245 6.61 -1.32 -19.13
CA ASN A 245 6.60 -2.14 -17.94
C ASN A 245 5.16 -2.48 -17.50
N PRO A 246 4.47 -3.38 -18.24
CA PRO A 246 3.02 -3.57 -18.10
C PRO A 246 2.63 -4.47 -16.93
N VAL A 247 3.60 -5.09 -16.25
CA VAL A 247 3.41 -6.29 -15.42
C VAL A 247 2.66 -5.98 -14.12
N SER A 248 2.78 -4.76 -13.60
CA SER A 248 2.21 -4.41 -12.29
C SER A 248 0.80 -3.79 -12.34
N SER A 249 -0.01 -4.04 -11.30
CA SER A 249 -1.26 -3.26 -11.07
C SER A 249 -1.03 -1.77 -10.83
N TYR A 250 0.21 -1.37 -10.48
CA TYR A 250 0.66 0.03 -10.40
C TYR A 250 1.38 0.52 -11.66
N SER A 251 1.63 -0.33 -12.68
CA SER A 251 2.12 0.18 -13.96
C SER A 251 1.15 1.17 -14.59
N GLY A 252 -0.14 1.05 -14.25
CA GLY A 252 -1.20 1.82 -14.87
C GLY A 252 -1.89 1.08 -16.01
N MET A 253 -1.43 -0.11 -16.42
CA MET A 253 -1.95 -0.82 -17.61
C MET A 253 -3.47 -1.02 -17.56
N LYS A 254 -3.98 -1.59 -16.47
CA LYS A 254 -5.43 -1.76 -16.27
C LYS A 254 -6.21 -0.44 -16.28
N ALA A 255 -5.59 0.65 -15.85
CA ALA A 255 -6.20 1.97 -15.86
C ALA A 255 -6.18 2.57 -17.28
N VAL A 256 -5.10 2.40 -18.04
CA VAL A 256 -4.98 2.87 -19.43
C VAL A 256 -5.97 2.12 -20.32
N LEU A 257 -6.04 0.79 -20.22
CA LEU A 257 -7.01 -0.02 -20.96
C LEU A 257 -8.45 0.43 -20.70
N ARG A 258 -8.76 0.86 -19.47
CA ARG A 258 -10.06 1.44 -19.14
C ARG A 258 -10.29 2.79 -19.79
N VAL A 259 -9.25 3.65 -19.86
CA VAL A 259 -9.33 4.93 -20.57
C VAL A 259 -9.66 4.67 -22.04
N TYR A 260 -8.89 3.80 -22.70
CA TYR A 260 -9.06 3.49 -24.10
C TYR A 260 -10.46 2.98 -24.42
N ARG A 261 -10.89 1.94 -23.71
CA ARG A 261 -12.19 1.32 -23.91
C ARG A 261 -13.37 2.28 -23.73
N ASN A 262 -13.24 3.25 -22.82
CA ASN A 262 -14.35 4.12 -22.44
C ASN A 262 -14.34 5.48 -23.14
N TYR A 263 -13.18 5.97 -23.57
CA TYR A 263 -12.99 7.36 -23.99
C TYR A 263 -12.15 7.55 -25.27
N VAL A 264 -11.45 6.52 -25.77
CA VAL A 264 -10.61 6.63 -26.98
C VAL A 264 -11.16 5.73 -28.09
N SER A 265 -10.88 4.43 -28.02
CA SER A 265 -11.34 3.43 -28.98
C SER A 265 -11.25 2.04 -28.35
N VAL A 266 -12.29 1.22 -28.57
CA VAL A 266 -12.30 -0.18 -28.13
C VAL A 266 -11.30 -1.00 -28.94
N ASP A 267 -11.15 -0.73 -30.23
CA ASP A 267 -10.20 -1.43 -31.09
C ASP A 267 -8.77 -1.12 -30.65
N GLU A 268 -8.43 0.16 -30.42
CA GLU A 268 -7.12 0.54 -29.88
C GLU A 268 -6.88 -0.06 -28.47
N ALA A 269 -7.94 -0.28 -27.68
CA ALA A 269 -7.82 -0.95 -26.38
C ALA A 269 -7.45 -2.44 -26.52
N ILE A 270 -7.95 -3.11 -27.56
CA ILE A 270 -7.63 -4.50 -27.86
C ILE A 270 -6.18 -4.58 -28.33
N ASP A 271 -5.77 -3.75 -29.28
CA ASP A 271 -4.38 -3.70 -29.77
C ASP A 271 -3.40 -3.48 -28.62
N LEU A 272 -3.69 -2.51 -27.75
CA LEU A 272 -2.89 -2.21 -26.57
C LEU A 272 -2.79 -3.41 -25.60
N ALA A 273 -3.88 -4.15 -25.40
CA ALA A 273 -3.88 -5.34 -24.56
C ALA A 273 -3.07 -6.49 -25.18
N GLU A 274 -3.15 -6.67 -26.50
CA GLU A 274 -2.36 -7.67 -27.22
C GLU A 274 -0.87 -7.38 -27.13
N ASP A 275 -0.47 -6.12 -27.30
CA ASP A 275 0.93 -5.70 -27.19
C ASP A 275 1.47 -5.85 -25.77
N ALA A 276 0.67 -5.52 -24.76
CA ALA A 276 1.01 -5.78 -23.37
C ALA A 276 1.28 -7.28 -23.11
N LEU A 277 0.45 -8.17 -23.65
CA LEU A 277 0.60 -9.62 -23.50
C LEU A 277 1.87 -10.14 -24.20
N LYS A 278 2.19 -9.64 -25.40
CA LYS A 278 3.43 -9.99 -26.12
C LYS A 278 4.67 -9.58 -25.31
N ASN A 279 4.67 -8.37 -24.74
CA ASN A 279 5.79 -7.88 -23.93
C ASN A 279 6.00 -8.72 -22.66
N ILE A 280 4.92 -9.12 -21.98
CA ILE A 280 5.01 -10.01 -20.81
C ILE A 280 5.63 -11.35 -21.20
N GLN A 281 5.18 -11.96 -22.31
CA GLN A 281 5.73 -13.24 -22.79
C GLN A 281 7.20 -13.16 -23.16
N MET A 282 7.64 -12.05 -23.77
CA MET A 282 9.05 -11.81 -24.11
C MET A 282 9.94 -11.56 -22.90
N SER A 283 9.41 -10.99 -21.82
CA SER A 283 10.16 -10.72 -20.57
C SER A 283 10.38 -11.95 -19.68
N VAL A 284 9.70 -13.07 -19.98
CA VAL A 284 9.77 -14.34 -19.22
C VAL A 284 10.68 -15.38 -19.90
N ILE A 285 11.24 -15.07 -21.08
CA ILE A 285 12.20 -15.89 -21.85
C ILE A 285 13.61 -15.33 -21.66
#